data_AF-A0A7Y4X8E3-F1
#
_entry.id   AF-A0A7Y4X8E3-F1
#
_cell.length_a   1.000
_cell.length_b   1.000
_cell.length_c   1.000
_cell.angle_alpha   90.00
_cell.angle_beta   90.00
_cell.angle_gamma   90.00
#
_symmetry.space_group_name_H-M   'P 1'
#
loop_
_entity.id
_entity.type
_entity.pdbx_description
1 polymer ?
#
loop_
_entity_poly.entity_id
_entity_poly.type
_entity_poly.pdbx_seq_one_letter_code
_entity_poly.pdbx_strand_id
1 'polypeptide(L)'
;MRFSIRQMQLLVFAFSLIFGGWLMLAQPPATQAVFEDNVTTFKTKCAMCHGMDGTGNTPTGKSLKVRDLGSAEVQKQSDAQLNTIISKGKDKMPGFNSSLNAEQIKGLVAHIRSLKK
;
A
#
# COMPACT_ATOMS: atom_id res chain seq x y z
N MET A 1 45.85 -5.68 -19.76
CA MET A 1 44.89 -6.69 -20.28
C MET A 1 43.51 -6.04 -20.36
N ARG A 2 43.19 -5.45 -21.52
CA ARG A 2 41.91 -4.77 -21.81
C ARG A 2 41.22 -5.60 -22.90
N PHE A 3 40.70 -6.76 -22.51
CA PHE A 3 39.82 -7.53 -23.40
C PHE A 3 38.48 -6.80 -23.49
N SER A 4 38.15 -6.44 -24.73
CA SER A 4 37.17 -5.44 -25.11
C SER A 4 35.74 -5.85 -24.72
N ILE A 5 35.14 -5.04 -23.86
CA ILE A 5 33.74 -5.10 -23.37
C ILE A 5 32.72 -5.23 -24.53
N ARG A 6 33.10 -4.86 -25.77
CA ARG A 6 32.27 -4.97 -26.98
C ARG A 6 32.02 -6.40 -27.46
N GLN A 7 32.85 -7.39 -27.10
CA GLN A 7 32.61 -8.78 -27.54
C GLN A 7 31.59 -9.55 -26.68
N MET A 8 31.39 -9.16 -25.42
CA MET A 8 30.39 -9.81 -24.56
C MET A 8 28.96 -9.35 -24.91
N GLN A 9 28.79 -8.10 -25.37
CA GLN A 9 27.46 -7.55 -25.69
C GLN A 9 26.83 -8.18 -26.93
N LEU A 10 27.62 -8.67 -27.89
CA LEU A 10 27.07 -9.28 -29.12
C LEU A 10 26.47 -10.68 -28.90
N LEU A 11 26.87 -11.39 -27.84
CA LEU A 11 26.33 -12.73 -27.53
C LEU A 11 25.07 -12.68 -26.65
N VAL A 12 24.87 -11.62 -25.86
CA VAL A 12 23.66 -11.48 -25.01
C VAL A 12 22.44 -11.02 -25.85
N PHE A 13 22.65 -10.24 -26.91
CA PHE A 13 21.55 -9.78 -27.77
C PHE A 13 21.02 -10.87 -28.72
N ALA A 14 21.82 -11.89 -29.08
CA ALA A 14 21.37 -12.98 -29.95
C ALA A 14 20.52 -14.04 -29.23
N PHE A 15 20.60 -14.13 -27.89
CA PHE A 15 19.77 -15.07 -27.11
C PHE A 15 18.42 -14.46 -26.66
N SER A 16 18.25 -13.14 -26.81
CA SER A 16 17.00 -12.43 -26.45
C SER A 16 15.87 -12.59 -27.48
N LEU A 17 16.14 -13.19 -28.65
CA LEU A 17 15.13 -13.35 -29.71
C LEU A 17 14.44 -14.71 -29.74
N ILE A 18 14.86 -15.68 -28.90
CA ILE A 18 14.19 -17.00 -28.79
C ILE A 18 13.53 -17.18 -27.41
N PHE A 19 13.92 -16.40 -26.39
CA PHE A 19 13.28 -16.37 -25.06
C PHE A 19 12.44 -15.11 -24.79
N GLY A 20 12.31 -14.19 -25.76
CA GLY A 20 11.53 -12.95 -25.59
C GLY A 20 10.01 -13.10 -25.75
N GLY A 21 9.53 -14.23 -26.29
CA GLY A 21 8.12 -14.42 -26.64
C GLY A 21 7.21 -14.98 -25.54
N TRP A 22 7.77 -15.51 -24.44
CA TRP A 22 7.00 -16.15 -23.35
C TRP A 22 7.00 -15.39 -22.03
N LEU A 23 7.66 -14.22 -21.98
CA LEU A 23 7.77 -13.40 -20.76
C LEU A 23 6.85 -12.16 -20.78
N MET A 24 5.75 -12.21 -21.53
CA MET A 24 4.83 -11.06 -21.71
C MET A 24 3.38 -11.32 -21.24
N LEU A 25 3.09 -12.44 -20.57
CA LEU A 25 1.71 -12.84 -20.20
C LEU A 25 1.43 -13.01 -18.71
N ALA A 26 2.32 -12.56 -17.82
CA ALA A 26 2.10 -12.60 -16.38
C ALA A 26 2.21 -11.21 -15.75
N GLN A 27 1.44 -10.24 -16.26
CA GLN A 27 1.12 -9.08 -15.44
C GLN A 27 0.08 -9.53 -14.41
N PRO A 28 0.33 -9.39 -13.09
CA PRO A 28 -0.71 -9.65 -12.10
C PRO A 28 -1.91 -8.76 -12.43
N PRO A 29 -3.15 -9.25 -12.27
CA PRO A 29 -4.34 -8.43 -12.48
C PRO A 29 -4.18 -7.13 -11.69
N ALA A 30 -4.46 -6.00 -12.34
CA ALA A 30 -4.21 -4.66 -11.82
C ALA A 30 -4.78 -4.44 -10.40
N THR A 31 -5.82 -5.19 -10.01
CA THR A 31 -6.41 -5.23 -8.68
C THR A 31 -5.45 -5.70 -7.58
N GLN A 32 -4.57 -6.67 -7.83
CA GLN A 32 -3.61 -7.17 -6.85
C GLN A 32 -2.47 -6.17 -6.61
N ALA A 33 -1.95 -5.57 -7.69
CA ALA A 33 -0.91 -4.55 -7.59
C ALA A 33 -1.41 -3.34 -6.76
N VAL A 34 -2.63 -2.87 -7.04
CA VAL A 34 -3.23 -1.75 -6.31
C VAL A 34 -3.45 -2.09 -4.83
N PHE A 35 -3.83 -3.32 -4.47
CA PHE A 35 -4.00 -3.69 -3.06
C PHE A 35 -2.67 -3.71 -2.30
N GLU A 36 -1.62 -4.29 -2.87
CA GLU A 36 -0.26 -4.30 -2.29
C GLU A 36 0.29 -2.88 -2.09
N ASP A 37 0.01 -1.98 -3.03
CA ASP A 37 0.38 -0.56 -2.91
C ASP A 37 -0.33 0.13 -1.75
N ASN A 38 -1.60 -0.20 -1.50
CA ASN A 38 -2.37 0.35 -0.38
C ASN A 38 -1.89 -0.21 0.96
N VAL A 39 -1.56 -1.50 1.04
CA VAL A 39 -0.95 -2.11 2.23
C VAL A 39 0.40 -1.47 2.54
N THR A 40 1.20 -1.22 1.51
CA THR A 40 2.50 -0.53 1.65
C THR A 40 2.31 0.92 2.10
N THR A 41 1.33 1.61 1.54
CA THR A 41 0.96 2.98 1.95
C THR A 41 0.51 3.00 3.42
N PHE A 42 -0.31 2.05 3.85
CA PHE A 42 -0.71 1.92 5.25
C PHE A 42 0.48 1.68 6.17
N LYS A 43 1.38 0.76 5.81
CA LYS A 43 2.60 0.46 6.57
C LYS A 43 3.50 1.69 6.72
N THR A 44 3.64 2.50 5.67
CA THR A 44 4.55 3.65 5.66
C THR A 44 3.96 4.91 6.26
N LYS A 45 2.65 5.13 6.17
CA LYS A 45 1.98 6.39 6.57
C LYS A 45 1.09 6.25 7.81
N CYS A 46 0.52 5.06 8.06
CA CYS A 46 -0.53 4.87 9.07
C CYS A 46 -0.05 4.02 10.25
N ALA A 47 0.77 3.00 10.01
CA ALA A 47 1.14 1.99 10.99
C ALA A 47 1.96 2.55 12.18
N MET A 48 2.60 3.71 12.06
CA MET A 48 3.28 4.37 13.19
C MET A 48 2.32 4.62 14.36
N CYS A 49 1.08 5.02 14.07
CA CYS A 49 0.05 5.29 15.08
C CYS A 49 -0.96 4.15 15.20
N HIS A 50 -1.32 3.52 14.08
CA HIS A 50 -2.36 2.48 14.05
C HIS A 50 -1.82 1.05 14.23
N GLY A 51 -0.50 0.84 14.22
CA GLY A 51 0.09 -0.50 14.18
C GLY A 51 -0.08 -1.16 12.82
N MET A 52 0.74 -2.17 12.53
CA MET A 52 0.63 -2.94 11.27
C MET A 52 -0.65 -3.79 11.22
N ASP A 53 -1.18 -4.15 12.38
CA ASP A 53 -2.42 -4.91 12.57
C ASP A 53 -3.66 -4.02 12.77
N GLY A 54 -3.48 -2.70 12.73
CA GLY A 54 -4.56 -1.72 12.95
C GLY A 54 -5.05 -1.61 14.39
N THR A 55 -4.43 -2.29 15.36
CA THR A 55 -4.91 -2.29 16.75
C THR A 55 -4.63 -1.00 17.51
N GLY A 56 -3.72 -0.16 17.00
CA GLY A 56 -3.24 1.03 17.72
C GLY A 56 -2.30 0.71 18.88
N ASN A 57 -1.84 -0.55 19.02
CA ASN A 57 -0.94 -1.00 20.09
C ASN A 57 0.52 -0.57 19.91
N THR A 58 0.76 0.64 19.39
CA THR A 58 2.09 1.26 19.33
C THR A 58 2.27 2.25 20.48
N PRO A 59 3.52 2.62 20.86
CA PRO A 59 3.74 3.65 21.87
C PRO A 59 2.99 4.96 21.55
N THR A 60 3.04 5.39 20.29
CA THR A 60 2.33 6.57 19.79
C THR A 60 0.82 6.37 19.80
N GLY A 61 0.34 5.21 19.33
CA GLY A 61 -1.09 4.87 19.29
C GLY A 61 -1.74 4.87 20.67
N LYS A 62 -1.04 4.32 21.67
CA LYS A 62 -1.49 4.35 23.09
C LYS A 62 -1.51 5.77 23.65
N SER A 63 -0.47 6.57 23.38
CA SER A 63 -0.40 7.97 23.82
C SER A 63 -1.54 8.82 23.24
N LEU A 64 -1.83 8.65 21.95
CA LEU A 64 -2.90 9.35 21.23
C LEU A 64 -4.29 8.72 21.40
N LYS A 65 -4.40 7.60 22.15
CA LYS A 65 -5.63 6.83 22.32
C LYS A 65 -6.29 6.46 20.98
N VAL A 66 -5.47 6.00 20.04
CA VAL A 66 -5.92 5.50 18.74
C VAL A 66 -6.85 4.31 18.95
N ARG A 67 -7.94 4.27 18.19
CA ARG A 67 -8.92 3.19 18.24
C ARG A 67 -8.41 1.98 17.44
N ASP A 68 -8.77 0.78 17.90
CA ASP A 68 -8.58 -0.45 17.13
C ASP A 68 -9.46 -0.39 15.86
N LEU A 69 -8.80 -0.40 14.70
CA LEU A 69 -9.45 -0.33 13.39
C LEU A 69 -10.29 -1.58 13.08
N GLY A 70 -9.98 -2.72 13.70
CA GLY A 70 -10.76 -3.95 13.61
C GLY A 70 -11.98 -3.99 14.52
N SER A 71 -12.13 -3.02 15.44
CA SER A 71 -13.23 -2.99 16.41
C SER A 71 -14.59 -2.78 15.73
N ALA A 72 -15.65 -3.31 16.35
CA ALA A 72 -17.02 -3.13 15.85
C ALA A 72 -17.43 -1.66 15.73
N GLU A 73 -16.92 -0.77 16.58
CA GLU A 73 -17.20 0.67 16.48
C GLU A 73 -16.61 1.29 15.21
N VAL A 74 -15.37 0.95 14.86
CA VAL A 74 -14.75 1.44 13.61
C VAL A 74 -15.42 0.80 12.41
N GLN A 75 -15.67 -0.51 12.46
CA GLN A 75 -16.26 -1.25 11.35
C GLN A 75 -17.73 -0.91 11.07
N LYS A 76 -18.46 -0.33 12.05
CA LYS A 76 -19.81 0.19 11.84
C LYS A 76 -19.86 1.52 11.08
N GLN A 77 -18.76 2.26 11.02
CA GLN A 77 -18.71 3.50 10.22
C GLN A 77 -18.89 3.15 8.75
N SER A 78 -19.50 4.04 7.97
CA SER A 78 -19.60 3.89 6.51
C SER A 78 -18.25 4.13 5.82
N ASP A 79 -18.09 3.59 4.61
CA ASP A 79 -16.89 3.86 3.82
C ASP A 79 -16.72 5.36 3.54
N ALA A 80 -17.80 6.11 3.34
CA ALA A 80 -17.75 7.56 3.15
C ALA A 80 -17.21 8.29 4.40
N GLN A 81 -17.57 7.84 5.59
CA GLN A 81 -17.02 8.37 6.84
C GLN A 81 -15.53 8.08 6.97
N LEU A 82 -15.11 6.84 6.70
CA LEU A 82 -13.69 6.47 6.75
C LEU A 82 -12.86 7.23 5.70
N ASN A 83 -13.37 7.35 4.47
CA ASN A 83 -12.75 8.16 3.42
C ASN A 83 -12.58 9.62 3.86
N THR A 84 -13.61 10.20 4.50
CA THR A 84 -13.56 11.58 4.99
C THR A 84 -12.53 11.75 6.10
N ILE A 85 -12.46 10.80 7.04
CA ILE A 85 -11.49 10.81 8.14
C ILE A 85 -10.05 10.70 7.61
N ILE A 86 -9.79 9.81 6.65
CA ILE A 86 -8.44 9.69 6.06
C ILE A 86 -8.10 10.96 5.25
N SER A 87 -9.07 11.49 4.50
CA SER A 87 -8.86 12.69 3.67
C SER A 87 -8.61 13.94 4.52
N LYS A 88 -9.47 14.23 5.50
CA LYS A 88 -9.50 15.50 6.24
C LYS A 88 -8.85 15.41 7.62
N GLY A 89 -8.58 14.22 8.11
CA GLY A 89 -8.15 14.00 9.49
C GLY A 89 -9.33 14.00 10.46
N LYS A 90 -9.05 13.60 11.70
CA LYS A 90 -10.00 13.64 12.82
C LYS A 90 -9.24 13.69 14.14
N ASP A 91 -9.62 14.61 15.03
CA ASP A 91 -8.98 14.81 16.33
C ASP A 91 -7.46 15.03 16.21
N LYS A 92 -6.66 14.02 16.56
CA LYS A 92 -5.19 14.03 16.48
C LYS A 92 -4.65 13.39 15.20
N MET A 93 -5.50 12.81 14.37
CA MET A 93 -5.13 12.22 13.08
C MET A 93 -5.05 13.32 12.01
N PRO A 94 -3.89 13.50 11.34
CA PRO A 94 -3.77 14.46 10.24
C PRO A 94 -4.59 14.02 9.02
N GLY A 95 -4.97 14.98 8.18
CA GLY A 95 -5.56 14.71 6.87
C GLY A 95 -4.50 14.37 5.82
N PHE A 96 -4.84 13.47 4.90
CA PHE A 96 -3.94 12.98 3.86
C PHE A 96 -4.35 13.38 2.44
N ASN A 97 -5.38 14.22 2.27
CA ASN A 97 -5.84 14.68 0.95
C ASN A 97 -4.80 15.47 0.14
N SER A 98 -3.77 16.02 0.78
CA SER A 98 -2.65 16.69 0.12
C SER A 98 -1.58 15.73 -0.42
N SER A 99 -1.60 14.47 0.01
CA SER A 99 -0.55 13.49 -0.29
C SER A 99 -1.06 12.20 -0.92
N LEU A 100 -2.37 11.92 -0.82
CA LEU A 100 -3.02 10.74 -1.38
C LEU A 100 -4.19 11.17 -2.27
N ASN A 101 -4.34 10.48 -3.40
CA ASN A 101 -5.50 10.66 -4.27
C ASN A 101 -6.72 9.85 -3.80
N ALA A 102 -7.86 10.06 -4.46
CA ALA A 102 -9.11 9.41 -4.06
C ALA A 102 -9.06 7.87 -4.19
N GLU A 103 -8.40 7.31 -5.21
CA GLU A 103 -8.27 5.86 -5.36
C GLU A 103 -7.44 5.24 -4.22
N GLN A 104 -6.32 5.88 -3.84
CA GLN A 104 -5.47 5.43 -2.74
C GLN A 104 -6.22 5.47 -1.41
N ILE A 105 -6.98 6.54 -1.15
CA ILE A 105 -7.76 6.65 0.08
C ILE A 105 -8.84 5.56 0.13
N LYS A 106 -9.53 5.31 -0.98
CA LYS A 106 -10.51 4.22 -1.07
C LYS A 106 -9.84 2.85 -0.86
N GLY A 107 -8.65 2.66 -1.40
CA GLY A 107 -7.84 1.46 -1.19
C GLY A 107 -7.44 1.24 0.27
N LEU A 108 -7.06 2.32 0.98
CA LEU A 108 -6.81 2.28 2.41
C LEU A 108 -8.06 1.91 3.21
N VAL A 109 -9.23 2.43 2.83
CA VAL A 109 -10.51 2.00 3.45
C VAL A 109 -10.73 0.51 3.24
N ALA A 110 -10.50 -0.02 2.04
CA ALA A 110 -10.60 -1.45 1.79
C ALA A 110 -9.63 -2.27 2.65
N HIS A 111 -8.40 -1.79 2.86
CA HIS A 111 -7.48 -2.42 3.79
C HIS A 111 -8.01 -2.39 5.24
N ILE A 112 -8.54 -1.26 5.71
CA ILE A 112 -9.18 -1.17 7.05
C ILE A 112 -10.32 -2.18 7.20
N ARG A 113 -11.14 -2.39 6.16
CA ARG A 113 -12.21 -3.40 6.17
C ARG A 113 -11.69 -4.82 6.34
N SER A 114 -10.52 -5.12 5.78
CA SER A 114 -9.89 -6.43 5.93
C SER A 114 -9.41 -6.73 7.36
N LEU A 115 -9.29 -5.71 8.22
CA LEU A 115 -8.87 -5.85 9.62
C LEU A 115 -10.02 -6.16 10.59
N LYS A 116 -11.26 -6.26 10.08
CA LYS A 116 -12.43 -6.59 10.90
C LYS A 116 -12.21 -7.93 11.62
N LYS A 117 -12.50 -7.93 12.92
CA LYS A 117 -12.55 -9.13 13.76
C LYS A 117 -13.98 -9.66 13.89
#